data_AF-A0A6A8FHQ6-F1
#
_entry.id   AF-A0A6A8FHQ6-F1
#
_cell.length_a   1.000
_cell.length_b   1.000
_cell.length_c   1.000
_cell.angle_alpha   90.00
_cell.angle_beta   90.00
_cell.angle_gamma   90.00
#
_symmetry.space_group_name_H-M   'P 1'
#
loop_
_entity.id
_entity.type
_entity.pdbx_description
1 polymer ?
#
loop_
_entity_poly.entity_id
_entity_poly.type
_entity_poly.pdbx_seq_one_letter_code
_entity_poly.pdbx_strand_id
1 'polypeptide(L)'
;PTHLIRIICDHANLNNVLTTLFRETGTIGARFQEIQRLILPRSIVTVPVNISGYDFNVRVKISRGLNAEALGVKPEFDDVKVIASTTGISVKRALELVSAQITYKINVG
;
A
#
# COMPACT_ATOMS: atom_id res chain seq x y z
N PRO A 1 -0.50 27.35 -18.32
CA PRO A 1 -0.29 26.25 -17.34
C PRO A 1 0.25 25.01 -18.05
N THR A 2 1.27 24.36 -17.49
CA THR A 2 1.87 23.12 -18.02
C THR A 2 1.94 22.09 -16.90
N HIS A 3 1.75 20.81 -17.24
CA HIS A 3 1.75 19.70 -16.29
C HIS A 3 2.90 18.73 -16.60
N LEU A 4 3.61 18.29 -15.56
CA LEU A 4 4.65 17.27 -15.67
C LEU A 4 4.05 15.89 -15.35
N ILE A 5 4.09 14.96 -16.31
CA ILE A 5 3.68 13.57 -16.10
C ILE A 5 4.91 12.75 -15.71
N ARG A 6 4.84 12.03 -14.58
CA ARG A 6 5.88 11.09 -14.13
C ARG A 6 5.30 9.69 -14.02
N ILE A 7 5.95 8.72 -14.65
CA ILE A 7 5.51 7.33 -14.70
C ILE A 7 6.62 6.44 -14.13
N ILE A 8 6.24 5.45 -13.32
CA ILE A 8 7.12 4.39 -12.85
C ILE A 8 6.59 3.08 -13.42
N CYS A 9 7.42 2.36 -14.16
CA CYS A 9 7.11 1.05 -14.73
C CYS A 9 8.32 0.13 -14.60
N ASP A 10 8.09 -1.17 -14.73
CA ASP A 10 9.19 -2.11 -14.98
C ASP A 10 9.72 -1.95 -16.42
N HIS A 11 10.93 -2.46 -16.65
CA HIS A 11 11.59 -2.35 -17.95
C HIS A 11 10.79 -3.04 -19.07
N ALA A 12 10.13 -4.16 -18.77
CA ALA A 12 9.36 -4.92 -19.77
C ALA A 12 8.15 -4.13 -20.31
N ASN A 13 7.59 -3.24 -19.50
CA ASN A 13 6.42 -2.42 -19.85
C ASN A 13 6.77 -1.06 -20.46
N LEU A 14 8.05 -0.68 -20.57
CA LEU A 14 8.47 0.64 -21.03
C LEU A 14 7.84 1.03 -22.39
N ASN A 15 7.91 0.14 -23.38
CA ASN A 15 7.38 0.42 -24.72
C ASN A 15 5.85 0.58 -24.73
N ASN A 16 5.13 -0.22 -23.95
CA ASN A 16 3.68 -0.13 -23.83
C ASN A 16 3.25 1.19 -23.19
N VAL A 17 3.99 1.61 -22.15
CA VAL A 17 3.77 2.89 -21.46
C VAL A 17 4.04 4.07 -22.38
N LEU A 18 5.16 4.06 -23.12
CA LEU A 18 5.49 5.13 -24.07
C LEU A 18 4.46 5.23 -25.20
N THR A 19 4.04 4.09 -25.76
CA THR A 19 3.01 4.05 -26.80
C THR A 19 1.71 4.69 -26.31
N THR A 20 1.28 4.33 -25.09
CA THR A 20 0.07 4.91 -24.48
C THR A 20 0.27 6.40 -24.22
N LEU A 21 1.41 6.82 -23.66
CA LEU A 21 1.70 8.23 -23.38
C LEU A 21 1.62 9.08 -24.66
N PHE A 22 2.27 8.65 -25.75
CA PHE A 22 2.28 9.41 -27.00
C PHE A 22 0.90 9.45 -27.66
N ARG A 23 0.18 8.32 -27.67
CA ARG A 23 -1.16 8.25 -28.26
C ARG A 23 -2.17 9.13 -27.53
N GLU A 24 -2.18 9.09 -26.20
CA GLU A 24 -3.21 9.77 -25.41
C GLU A 24 -2.90 11.25 -25.15
N THR A 25 -1.62 11.64 -25.10
CA THR A 25 -1.22 13.02 -24.78
C THR A 25 -0.79 13.85 -25.99
N GLY A 26 -0.44 13.21 -27.11
CA GLY A 26 0.12 13.89 -28.28
C GLY A 26 1.51 14.48 -28.05
N THR A 27 2.19 14.17 -26.93
CA THR A 27 3.57 14.62 -26.72
C THR A 27 4.51 13.98 -27.75
N ILE A 28 5.47 14.77 -28.24
CA ILE A 28 6.43 14.35 -29.27
C ILE A 28 7.57 13.53 -28.67
N GLY A 29 7.84 13.68 -27.36
CA GLY A 29 8.95 13.01 -26.72
C GLY A 29 8.75 12.80 -25.23
N ALA A 30 9.49 11.83 -24.71
CA ALA A 30 9.58 11.51 -23.29
C ALA A 30 11.03 11.19 -22.94
N ARG A 31 11.42 11.49 -21.69
CA ARG A 31 12.71 11.09 -21.13
C ARG A 31 12.47 9.97 -20.12
N PHE A 32 13.27 8.92 -20.17
CA PHE A 32 13.23 7.84 -19.19
C PHE A 32 14.63 7.59 -18.64
N GLN A 33 14.68 7.07 -17.43
CA GLN A 33 15.90 6.70 -16.73
C GLN A 33 15.64 5.39 -16.00
N GLU A 34 16.58 4.46 -16.08
CA GLU A 34 16.54 3.25 -15.28
C GLU A 34 17.05 3.54 -13.87
N ILE A 35 16.28 3.10 -12.87
CA ILE A 35 16.61 3.29 -11.46
C ILE A 35 16.56 1.92 -10.80
N GLN A 36 17.69 1.50 -10.24
CA GLN A 36 17.72 0.30 -9.41
C GLN A 36 16.93 0.54 -8.12
N ARG A 37 16.07 -0.42 -7.79
CA ARG A 37 15.25 -0.37 -6.58
C ARG A 37 15.49 -1.63 -5.77
N LEU A 38 16.03 -1.48 -4.58
CA LEU A 38 16.01 -2.54 -3.58
C LEU A 38 14.61 -2.59 -2.95
N ILE A 39 13.97 -3.75 -3.03
CA ILE A 39 12.65 -3.98 -2.43
C ILE A 39 12.82 -4.97 -1.30
N LEU A 40 12.49 -4.53 -0.08
CA LEU A 40 12.46 -5.43 1.07
C LEU A 40 11.34 -6.47 0.90
N PRO A 41 11.56 -7.73 1.33
CA PRO A 41 10.52 -8.74 1.34
C PRO A 41 9.29 -8.24 2.09
N ARG A 42 8.12 -8.39 1.47
CA ARG A 42 6.85 -8.04 2.08
C ARG A 42 5.85 -9.17 1.89
N SER A 43 5.05 -9.43 2.92
CA SER A 43 3.93 -10.35 2.87
C SER A 43 2.65 -9.62 3.26
N ILE A 44 1.52 -10.16 2.81
CA ILE A 44 0.22 -9.75 3.30
C ILE A 44 -0.32 -10.91 4.13
N VAL A 45 -0.70 -10.63 5.37
CA VAL A 45 -1.37 -11.59 6.26
C VAL A 45 -2.73 -11.05 6.65
N THR A 46 -3.67 -11.93 6.95
CA THR A 46 -5.00 -11.52 7.45
C THR A 46 -5.03 -11.67 8.95
N VAL A 47 -5.35 -10.58 9.66
CA VAL A 47 -5.42 -10.54 11.13
C VAL A 47 -6.86 -10.26 11.55
N PRO A 48 -7.48 -11.12 12.37
CA PRO A 48 -8.80 -10.84 12.92
C PRO A 48 -8.69 -9.70 13.95
N VAL A 49 -9.55 -8.70 13.85
CA VAL A 49 -9.63 -7.56 14.77
C VAL A 49 -11.08 -7.37 15.22
N ASN A 50 -11.27 -6.85 16.43
CA ASN A 50 -12.60 -6.52 16.95
C ASN A 50 -12.62 -5.03 17.27
N ILE A 51 -13.46 -4.28 16.58
CA ILE A 51 -13.56 -2.83 16.71
C ILE A 51 -14.99 -2.48 17.02
N SER A 52 -15.23 -1.86 18.18
CA SER A 52 -16.57 -1.46 18.63
C SER A 52 -17.59 -2.61 18.62
N GLY A 53 -17.16 -3.83 18.93
CA GLY A 53 -18.03 -5.02 18.96
C GLY A 53 -18.24 -5.71 17.61
N TYR A 54 -17.65 -5.21 16.52
CA TYR A 54 -17.68 -5.84 15.20
C TYR A 54 -16.37 -6.56 14.90
N ASP A 55 -16.46 -7.78 14.40
CA ASP A 55 -15.31 -8.57 13.96
C ASP A 55 -14.99 -8.31 12.49
N PHE A 56 -13.71 -8.09 12.22
CA PHE A 56 -13.18 -7.87 10.86
C PHE A 56 -11.94 -8.71 10.62
N ASN A 57 -11.74 -9.09 9.36
CA ASN A 57 -10.50 -9.68 8.88
C ASN A 57 -9.72 -8.62 8.11
N VAL A 58 -8.67 -8.06 8.74
CA VAL A 58 -7.88 -6.97 8.16
C VAL A 58 -6.64 -7.54 7.51
N ARG A 59 -6.40 -7.17 6.25
CA ARG A 59 -5.15 -7.47 5.55
C ARG A 59 -4.07 -6.53 6.07
N VAL A 60 -2.92 -7.09 6.40
CA VAL A 60 -1.79 -6.38 6.99
C VAL A 60 -0.57 -6.58 6.13
N LYS A 61 -0.02 -5.48 5.63
CA LYS A 61 1.29 -5.45 4.98
C LYS A 61 2.37 -5.53 6.04
N ILE A 62 3.15 -6.60 6.01
CA ILE A 62 4.34 -6.79 6.83
C ILE A 62 5.55 -6.64 5.91
N SER A 63 6.38 -5.65 6.16
CA SER A 63 7.71 -5.51 5.55
C SER A 63 8.77 -6.02 6.50
N ARG A 64 9.65 -6.90 6.02
CA ARG A 64 10.75 -7.46 6.80
C ARG A 64 12.08 -6.84 6.37
N GLY A 65 12.97 -6.61 7.33
CA GLY A 65 14.35 -6.23 7.09
C GLY A 65 15.14 -7.37 6.46
N LEU A 66 16.37 -7.06 6.04
CA LEU A 66 17.28 -8.05 5.45
C LEU A 66 17.60 -9.18 6.44
N ASN A 67 17.52 -8.91 7.75
CA ASN A 67 17.72 -9.86 8.84
C ASN A 67 16.41 -10.49 9.36
N ALA A 68 15.35 -10.51 8.54
CA ALA A 68 14.03 -11.07 8.85
C ALA A 68 13.22 -10.40 9.99
N GLU A 69 13.73 -9.35 10.62
CA GLU A 69 13.01 -8.52 11.60
C GLU A 69 11.85 -7.73 10.94
N ALA A 70 10.69 -7.62 11.60
CA ALA A 70 9.58 -6.83 11.07
C ALA A 70 9.89 -5.33 11.19
N LEU A 71 10.09 -4.65 10.05
CA LEU A 71 10.37 -3.21 9.99
C LEU A 71 9.11 -2.35 9.86
N GLY A 72 8.01 -2.94 9.40
CA GLY A 72 6.78 -2.19 9.17
C GLY A 72 5.59 -3.12 9.14
N VAL A 73 4.58 -2.75 9.93
CA VAL A 73 3.30 -3.45 10.03
C VAL A 73 2.23 -2.40 9.79
N LYS A 74 1.49 -2.52 8.68
CA LYS A 74 0.45 -1.55 8.33
C LYS A 74 -0.80 -2.26 7.83
N PRO A 75 -2.00 -1.93 8.34
CA PRO A 75 -3.24 -2.43 7.77
C PRO A 75 -3.45 -1.86 6.35
N GLU A 76 -4.14 -2.62 5.51
CA GLU A 76 -4.62 -2.11 4.22
C GLU A 76 -5.64 -1.01 4.44
N PHE A 77 -5.43 0.12 3.76
CA PHE A 77 -6.22 1.33 4.00
C PHE A 77 -7.69 1.17 3.63
N ASP A 78 -8.00 0.36 2.62
CA ASP A 78 -9.39 0.11 2.22
C ASP A 78 -10.14 -0.73 3.27
N ASP A 79 -9.48 -1.68 3.94
CA ASP A 79 -10.09 -2.43 5.04
C ASP A 79 -10.39 -1.49 6.22
N VAL A 80 -9.50 -0.52 6.49
CA VAL A 80 -9.72 0.51 7.51
C VAL A 80 -10.90 1.42 7.16
N LYS A 81 -11.09 1.78 5.89
CA LYS A 81 -12.28 2.53 5.45
C LYS A 81 -13.57 1.75 5.68
N VAL A 82 -13.57 0.45 5.37
CA VAL A 82 -14.71 -0.43 5.63
C VAL A 82 -15.04 -0.40 7.12
N ILE A 83 -14.05 -0.62 7.99
CA ILE A 83 -14.24 -0.56 9.45
C ILE A 83 -14.82 0.78 9.90
N ALA A 84 -14.25 1.89 9.44
CA ALA A 84 -14.72 3.23 9.77
C ALA A 84 -16.19 3.43 9.38
N SER A 85 -16.55 2.98 8.17
CA SER A 85 -17.94 3.08 7.66
C SER A 85 -18.92 2.20 8.44
N THR A 86 -18.53 0.98 8.82
CA THR A 86 -19.38 0.04 9.55
C THR A 86 -19.57 0.44 11.00
N THR A 87 -18.54 0.97 11.65
CA THR A 87 -18.55 1.30 13.08
C THR A 87 -18.94 2.75 13.37
N GLY A 88 -19.05 3.60 12.34
CA GLY A 88 -19.41 5.01 12.48
C GLY A 88 -18.31 5.91 13.03
N ILE A 89 -17.08 5.42 13.16
CA ILE A 89 -15.93 6.22 13.63
C ILE A 89 -15.14 6.82 12.46
N SER A 90 -14.32 7.84 12.74
CA SER A 90 -13.47 8.42 11.70
C SER A 90 -12.41 7.44 11.20
N VAL A 91 -12.01 7.54 9.93
CA VAL A 91 -10.95 6.70 9.34
C VAL A 91 -9.64 6.80 10.12
N LYS A 92 -9.32 7.99 10.64
CA LYS A 92 -8.15 8.20 11.51
C LYS A 92 -8.27 7.36 12.79
N ARG A 93 -9.42 7.38 13.45
CA ARG A 93 -9.64 6.61 14.68
C ARG A 93 -9.66 5.10 14.42
N ALA A 94 -10.28 4.67 13.34
CA ALA A 94 -10.25 3.27 12.90
C ALA A 94 -8.80 2.81 12.67
N LEU A 95 -7.98 3.61 11.97
CA LEU A 95 -6.58 3.29 11.73
C LEU A 95 -5.79 3.13 13.03
N GLU A 96 -5.98 4.02 14.00
CA GLU A 96 -5.33 3.96 15.31
C GLU A 96 -5.68 2.65 16.06
N LEU A 97 -6.97 2.34 16.18
CA LEU A 97 -7.44 1.15 16.90
C LEU A 97 -6.98 -0.14 16.23
N VAL A 98 -7.14 -0.22 14.91
CA VAL A 98 -6.73 -1.40 14.12
C VAL A 98 -5.22 -1.61 14.20
N SER A 99 -4.43 -0.54 14.07
CA SER A 99 -2.97 -0.64 14.16
C SER A 99 -2.49 -1.09 15.54
N ALA A 100 -3.12 -0.59 16.62
CA ALA A 100 -2.81 -1.01 17.98
C ALA A 100 -3.10 -2.50 18.19
N GLN A 101 -4.27 -2.98 17.75
CA GLN A 101 -4.64 -4.38 17.91
C GLN A 101 -3.79 -5.32 17.06
N ILE A 102 -3.47 -4.94 15.82
CA ILE A 102 -2.58 -5.70 14.93
C ILE A 102 -1.18 -5.82 15.54
N THR A 103 -0.63 -4.71 16.05
CA THR A 103 0.72 -4.69 16.64
C THR A 103 0.78 -5.62 17.86
N TYR A 104 -0.24 -5.59 18.71
CA TYR A 104 -0.35 -6.52 19.83
C TYR A 104 -0.37 -7.98 19.38
N LYS A 105 -1.22 -8.32 18.39
CA LYS A 105 -1.34 -9.71 17.91
C LYS A 105 -0.10 -10.25 17.20
N ILE A 106 0.64 -9.38 16.51
CA ILE A 106 1.85 -9.78 15.77
C ILE A 106 3.08 -9.90 16.69
N ASN A 107 3.16 -9.14 17.78
CA ASN A 107 4.30 -9.22 18.70
C ASN A 107 4.15 -10.29 19.80
N VAL A 108 2.93 -10.76 20.05
CA VAL A 108 2.61 -11.75 21.08
C VAL A 108 2.43 -13.17 20.50
N GLY A 109 2.38 -13.30 19.17
CA GLY A 109 2.37 -14.59 18.46
C GLY A 109 3.72 -14.91 17.85
#